data_AF-A0A0A0BQT0-F1
#
_entry.id   AF-A0A0A0BQT0-F1
#
_cell.length_a   1.000
_cell.length_b   1.000
_cell.length_c   1.000
_cell.angle_alpha   90.00
_cell.angle_beta   90.00
_cell.angle_gamma   90.00
#
_symmetry.space_group_name_H-M   'P 1'
#
loop_
_entity.id
_entity.type
_entity.pdbx_description
1 polymer ?
#
loop_
_entity_poly.entity_id
_entity_poly.type
_entity_poly.pdbx_seq_one_letter_code
_entity_poly.pdbx_strand_id
1 'polypeptide(L)'
;MGIDAPEVHVLLQDLDGGGARWWLERSGPEPSRTVMTLRTPPRRGAVWVARHWTTDRAGESGVAPLLLPDIALLTSELVGNAVVHGSGGEVEVRFSVDAEHATVEVSDANLDPPEVRRTGPATPGGQGMRLVELLATSWGHHRLPQGRGKTVWFAIAL
;
A
#
# COMPACT_ATOMS: atom_id res chain seq x y z
N MET A 1 13.84 23.66 -21.00
CA MET A 1 13.23 22.70 -21.92
C MET A 1 13.27 21.36 -21.20
N GLY A 2 12.26 21.08 -20.38
CA GLY A 2 12.21 19.87 -19.55
C GLY A 2 11.81 18.69 -20.43
N ILE A 3 12.61 17.63 -20.38
CA ILE A 3 12.35 16.40 -21.11
C ILE A 3 11.23 15.70 -20.34
N ASP A 4 10.04 15.64 -20.93
CA ASP A 4 8.92 14.85 -20.40
C ASP A 4 9.38 13.40 -20.26
N ALA A 5 9.21 12.84 -19.07
CA ALA A 5 9.46 11.42 -18.85
C ALA A 5 8.45 10.60 -19.68
N PRO A 6 8.86 9.48 -20.30
CA PRO A 6 7.99 8.75 -21.20
C PRO A 6 6.80 8.13 -20.46
N GLU A 7 5.62 8.37 -21.00
CA GLU A 7 4.34 7.76 -20.61
C GLU A 7 4.32 6.30 -21.08
N VAL A 8 4.28 5.34 -20.15
CA VAL A 8 4.23 3.90 -20.48
C VAL A 8 2.90 3.32 -20.00
N HIS A 9 2.10 2.82 -20.95
CA HIS A 9 0.82 2.15 -20.69
C HIS A 9 0.99 0.63 -20.77
N VAL A 10 0.65 -0.12 -19.71
CA VAL A 10 0.57 -1.59 -19.76
C VAL A 10 -0.87 -2.03 -19.48
N LEU A 11 -1.42 -2.81 -20.41
CA LEU A 11 -2.77 -3.36 -20.37
C LEU A 11 -2.76 -4.71 -19.63
N LEU A 12 -3.43 -4.80 -18.47
CA LEU A 12 -3.89 -6.08 -17.93
C LEU A 12 -5.35 -6.27 -18.37
N GLN A 13 -5.61 -7.28 -19.20
CA GLN A 13 -6.97 -7.67 -19.57
C GLN A 13 -7.57 -8.47 -18.41
N ASP A 14 -8.66 -7.96 -17.81
CA ASP A 14 -9.45 -8.66 -16.80
C ASP A 14 -10.15 -9.90 -17.40
N LEU A 15 -10.17 -11.00 -16.64
CA LEU A 15 -10.87 -12.25 -16.98
C LEU A 15 -12.41 -12.16 -16.87
N ASP A 16 -12.95 -11.02 -16.41
CA ASP A 16 -14.37 -10.91 -16.02
C ASP A 16 -15.19 -9.86 -16.81
N GLY A 17 -14.66 -9.34 -17.93
CA GLY A 17 -15.46 -8.56 -18.91
C GLY A 17 -15.98 -7.19 -18.45
N GLY A 18 -15.47 -6.63 -17.34
CA GLY A 18 -15.76 -5.27 -16.91
C GLY A 18 -14.80 -4.25 -17.53
N GLY A 19 -15.32 -3.17 -18.12
CA GLY A 19 -14.55 -2.19 -18.89
C GLY A 19 -13.32 -1.58 -18.20
N ALA A 20 -12.32 -1.26 -19.03
CA ALA A 20 -10.99 -0.76 -18.66
C ALA A 20 -11.02 0.45 -17.70
N ARG A 21 -10.09 0.46 -16.73
CA ARG A 21 -9.85 1.59 -15.80
C ARG A 21 -8.42 2.10 -15.91
N TRP A 22 -8.26 3.41 -15.80
CA TRP A 22 -7.01 4.17 -16.04
C TRP A 22 -6.24 4.44 -14.74
N TRP A 23 -4.91 4.58 -14.81
CA TRP A 23 -4.03 4.90 -13.67
C TRP A 23 -3.03 6.01 -14.02
N LEU A 24 -2.60 6.81 -13.03
CA LEU A 24 -1.67 7.94 -13.14
C LEU A 24 -0.45 7.72 -12.22
N GLU A 25 0.75 7.81 -12.76
CA GLU A 25 2.01 7.82 -12.00
C GLU A 25 2.49 9.27 -11.83
N ARG A 26 2.94 9.67 -10.63
CA ARG A 26 3.60 10.97 -10.41
C ARG A 26 4.87 10.79 -9.60
N SER A 27 5.99 11.19 -10.18
CA SER A 27 7.29 11.28 -9.49
C SER A 27 7.24 12.35 -8.39
N GLY A 28 7.75 12.03 -7.20
CA GLY A 28 7.88 12.95 -6.07
C GLY A 28 9.02 13.97 -6.25
N PRO A 29 9.19 14.92 -5.30
CA PRO A 29 10.19 15.99 -5.39
C PRO A 29 11.65 15.54 -5.14
N GLU A 30 11.89 14.30 -4.71
CA GLU A 30 13.22 13.71 -4.53
C GLU A 30 13.61 12.90 -5.78
N PRO A 31 14.78 13.13 -6.39
CA PRO A 31 15.11 12.66 -7.75
C PRO A 31 15.35 11.15 -7.90
N SER A 32 15.13 10.33 -6.87
CA SER A 32 15.38 8.88 -6.88
C SER A 32 14.20 8.00 -6.42
N ARG A 33 13.05 8.59 -6.07
CA ARG A 33 11.91 7.83 -5.53
C ARG A 33 10.85 7.57 -6.61
N THR A 34 10.79 6.35 -7.11
CA THR A 34 9.67 5.88 -7.94
C THR A 34 8.44 5.73 -7.06
N VAL A 35 7.29 6.27 -7.48
CA VAL A 35 6.05 6.18 -6.72
C VAL A 35 4.92 5.69 -7.61
N MET A 36 4.44 4.50 -7.31
CA MET A 36 3.35 3.83 -8.03
C MET A 36 2.10 3.85 -7.17
N THR A 37 0.91 3.89 -7.79
CA THR A 37 -0.37 3.94 -7.06
C THR A 37 -1.37 2.94 -7.63
N LEU A 38 -1.98 2.17 -6.74
CA LEU A 38 -3.14 1.32 -6.97
C LEU A 38 -4.34 1.92 -6.24
N ARG A 39 -5.51 1.89 -6.84
CA ARG A 39 -6.76 2.16 -6.12
C ARG A 39 -7.73 1.02 -6.29
N THR A 40 -8.53 0.72 -5.27
CA THR A 40 -9.42 -0.44 -5.31
C THR A 40 -10.64 -0.21 -4.43
N PRO A 41 -11.82 -0.72 -4.80
CA PRO A 41 -12.97 -0.74 -3.90
C PRO A 41 -12.65 -1.49 -2.60
N PRO A 42 -13.26 -1.13 -1.45
CA PRO A 42 -12.93 -1.66 -0.13
C PRO A 42 -13.62 -3.01 0.08
N ARG A 43 -13.29 -3.99 -0.76
CA ARG A 43 -13.86 -5.35 -0.73
C ARG A 43 -12.77 -6.36 -0.40
N ARG A 44 -13.13 -7.55 0.07
CA ARG A 44 -12.16 -8.59 0.48
C ARG A 44 -11.10 -8.90 -0.60
N GLY A 45 -11.45 -8.83 -1.88
CA GLY A 45 -10.51 -9.01 -2.99
C GLY A 45 -9.40 -7.94 -3.08
N ALA A 46 -9.58 -6.78 -2.47
CA ALA A 46 -8.57 -5.71 -2.44
C ALA A 46 -7.26 -6.16 -1.78
N VAL A 47 -7.34 -7.03 -0.76
CA VAL A 47 -6.15 -7.56 -0.08
C VAL A 47 -5.28 -8.36 -1.04
N TRP A 48 -5.90 -9.26 -1.82
CA TRP A 48 -5.18 -10.08 -2.78
C TRP A 48 -4.55 -9.22 -3.90
N VAL A 49 -5.33 -8.29 -4.47
CA VAL A 49 -4.85 -7.39 -5.53
C VAL A 49 -3.71 -6.52 -5.04
N ALA A 50 -3.86 -5.88 -3.87
CA ALA A 50 -2.83 -5.01 -3.31
C ALA A 50 -1.55 -5.79 -2.99
N ARG A 51 -1.68 -6.97 -2.38
CA ARG A 51 -0.54 -7.84 -2.06
C ARG A 51 0.27 -8.19 -3.30
N HIS A 52 -0.40 -8.69 -4.35
CA HIS A 52 0.28 -9.06 -5.59
C HIS A 52 0.90 -7.85 -6.26
N TRP A 53 0.12 -6.78 -6.41
CA TRP A 53 0.59 -5.54 -6.99
C TRP A 53 1.83 -4.98 -6.27
N THR A 54 1.84 -4.89 -4.93
CA THR A 54 3.02 -4.39 -4.20
C THR A 54 4.23 -5.31 -4.33
N THR A 55 4.01 -6.62 -4.39
CA THR A 55 5.11 -7.60 -4.50
C THR A 55 5.74 -7.53 -5.89
N ASP A 56 4.91 -7.44 -6.94
CA ASP A 56 5.37 -7.31 -8.31
C ASP A 56 6.17 -6.01 -8.48
N ARG A 57 5.66 -4.87 -7.96
CA ARG A 57 6.37 -3.58 -8.04
C ARG A 57 7.66 -3.56 -7.23
N ALA A 58 7.69 -4.19 -6.06
CA ALA A 58 8.91 -4.34 -5.29
C ALA A 58 9.97 -5.15 -6.06
N GLY A 59 9.58 -6.30 -6.65
CA GLY A 59 10.48 -7.12 -7.46
C GLY A 59 11.00 -6.40 -8.72
N GLU A 60 10.10 -5.74 -9.46
CA GLU A 60 10.45 -4.93 -10.64
C GLU A 60 11.40 -3.78 -10.30
N SER A 61 11.33 -3.25 -9.07
CA SER A 61 12.19 -2.18 -8.60
C SER A 61 13.49 -2.66 -7.95
N GLY A 62 13.78 -3.96 -7.99
CA GLY A 62 15.04 -4.54 -7.52
C GLY A 62 15.11 -4.82 -6.01
N VAL A 63 13.98 -4.78 -5.30
CA VAL A 63 13.94 -5.18 -3.88
C VAL A 63 14.33 -6.66 -3.75
N ALA A 64 15.18 -6.97 -2.78
CA ALA A 64 15.70 -8.32 -2.59
C ALA A 64 14.55 -9.34 -2.38
N PRO A 65 14.59 -10.52 -3.03
CA PRO A 65 13.51 -11.52 -2.93
C PRO A 65 13.17 -11.96 -1.50
N LEU A 66 14.14 -11.89 -0.58
CA LEU A 66 14.00 -12.14 0.85
C LEU A 66 12.99 -11.20 1.53
N LEU A 67 12.88 -9.95 1.08
CA LEU A 67 12.03 -8.93 1.71
C LEU A 67 10.58 -8.96 1.20
N LEU A 68 10.33 -9.60 0.06
CA LEU A 68 9.02 -9.66 -0.59
C LEU A 68 7.91 -10.29 0.28
N PRO A 69 8.15 -11.37 1.06
CA PRO A 69 7.14 -11.93 1.96
C PRO A 69 6.68 -10.95 3.04
N ASP A 70 7.61 -10.16 3.60
CA ASP A 70 7.29 -9.16 4.62
C ASP A 70 6.49 -8.00 4.03
N ILE A 71 6.89 -7.49 2.86
CA ILE A 71 6.11 -6.48 2.12
C ILE A 71 4.69 -6.99 1.86
N ALA A 72 4.57 -8.21 1.33
CA ALA A 72 3.28 -8.83 1.04
C ALA A 72 2.39 -8.98 2.28
N LEU A 73 2.96 -9.43 3.40
CA LEU A 73 2.25 -9.60 4.66
C LEU A 73 1.78 -8.25 5.20
N LEU A 74 2.68 -7.28 5.36
CA LEU A 74 2.36 -5.98 5.93
C LEU A 74 1.38 -5.19 5.06
N THR A 75 1.48 -5.27 3.73
CA THR A 75 0.46 -4.73 2.82
C THR A 75 -0.90 -5.37 3.08
N SER A 76 -0.94 -6.69 3.26
CA SER A 76 -2.19 -7.41 3.52
C SER A 76 -2.84 -6.96 4.84
N GLU A 77 -2.03 -6.72 5.87
CA GLU A 77 -2.52 -6.22 7.16
C GLU A 77 -3.05 -4.78 7.06
N LEU A 78 -2.34 -3.86 6.41
CA LEU A 78 -2.80 -2.49 6.24
C LEU A 78 -4.07 -2.39 5.38
N VAL A 79 -4.11 -3.11 4.25
CA VAL A 79 -5.30 -3.13 3.38
C VAL A 79 -6.45 -3.88 4.04
N GLY A 80 -6.18 -4.95 4.79
CA GLY A 80 -7.17 -5.63 5.60
C GLY A 80 -7.80 -4.70 6.63
N ASN A 81 -6.99 -3.90 7.33
CA ASN A 81 -7.47 -2.87 8.26
C ASN A 81 -8.33 -1.82 7.54
N ALA A 82 -7.89 -1.32 6.39
CA ALA A 82 -8.66 -0.36 5.60
C ALA A 82 -10.01 -0.93 5.11
N VAL A 83 -10.06 -2.20 4.71
CA VAL A 83 -11.28 -2.87 4.26
C VAL A 83 -12.25 -3.15 5.42
N VAL A 84 -11.72 -3.56 6.59
CA VAL A 84 -12.55 -3.94 7.75
C VAL A 84 -12.99 -2.72 8.57
N HIS A 85 -12.11 -1.74 8.74
CA HIS A 85 -12.32 -0.59 9.62
C HIS A 85 -12.47 0.73 8.87
N GLY A 86 -12.32 0.76 7.55
CA GLY A 86 -12.55 1.96 6.74
C GLY A 86 -14.02 2.39 6.77
N SER A 87 -14.27 3.67 6.47
CA SER A 87 -15.62 4.25 6.43
C SER A 87 -16.30 4.11 5.06
N GLY A 88 -15.95 3.07 4.29
CA GLY A 88 -16.30 2.93 2.88
C GLY A 88 -15.45 3.82 1.97
N GLY A 89 -15.76 3.81 0.67
CA GLY A 89 -14.98 4.54 -0.34
C GLY A 89 -13.76 3.77 -0.84
N GLU A 90 -12.96 4.39 -1.70
CA GLU A 90 -11.82 3.76 -2.34
C GLU A 90 -10.63 3.59 -1.38
N VAL A 91 -9.96 2.43 -1.44
CA VAL A 91 -8.66 2.22 -0.79
C VAL A 91 -7.58 2.56 -1.80
N GLU A 92 -6.68 3.47 -1.43
CA GLU A 92 -5.50 3.80 -2.22
C GLU A 92 -4.27 3.14 -1.60
N VAL A 93 -3.48 2.43 -2.41
CA VAL A 93 -2.20 1.85 -2.03
C VAL A 93 -1.11 2.52 -2.85
N ARG A 94 -0.13 3.13 -2.20
CA ARG A 94 1.06 3.69 -2.83
C ARG A 94 2.25 2.84 -2.48
N PHE A 95 3.04 2.47 -3.48
CA PHE A 95 4.34 1.84 -3.29
C PHE A 95 5.41 2.80 -3.76
N SER A 96 6.48 2.90 -2.99
CA SER A 96 7.64 3.67 -3.39
C SER A 96 8.92 3.08 -2.85
N VAL A 97 10.00 3.29 -3.57
CA VAL A 97 11.31 2.76 -3.19
C VAL A 97 12.38 3.79 -3.52
N ASP A 98 13.36 3.89 -2.64
CA ASP A 98 14.59 4.66 -2.84
C ASP A 98 15.81 3.77 -2.55
N ALA A 99 16.98 4.38 -2.36
CA ALA A 99 18.22 3.64 -2.14
C ALA A 99 18.27 2.91 -0.79
N GLU A 100 17.46 3.31 0.19
CA GLU A 100 17.52 2.81 1.56
C GLU A 100 16.27 2.04 1.97
N HIS A 101 15.10 2.40 1.42
CA HIS A 101 13.82 1.87 1.90
C HIS A 101 12.82 1.56 0.79
N ALA A 102 12.06 0.48 1.00
CA ALA A 102 10.77 0.25 0.35
C ALA A 102 9.63 0.68 1.29
N THR A 103 8.75 1.56 0.83
CA THR A 103 7.64 2.12 1.60
C THR A 103 6.30 1.81 0.94
N VAL A 104 5.34 1.32 1.73
CA VAL A 104 3.94 1.15 1.32
C VAL A 104 3.06 2.06 2.16
N GLU A 105 2.20 2.83 1.51
CA GLU A 105 1.20 3.69 2.13
C GLU A 105 -0.20 3.20 1.74
N VAL A 106 -1.09 3.06 2.71
CA VAL A 106 -2.49 2.68 2.50
C VAL A 106 -3.39 3.79 3.04
N SER A 107 -4.22 4.34 2.17
CA SER A 107 -5.16 5.41 2.51
C SER A 107 -6.60 4.93 2.42
N ASP A 108 -7.39 5.33 3.41
CA ASP A 108 -8.82 5.03 3.51
C ASP A 108 -9.58 6.26 4.06
N ALA A 109 -10.90 6.25 3.95
CA ALA A 109 -11.75 7.38 4.33
C ALA A 109 -12.01 7.51 5.85
N ASN A 110 -11.51 6.60 6.69
CA ASN A 110 -11.67 6.67 8.14
C ASN A 110 -10.73 7.73 8.74
N LEU A 111 -11.24 8.44 9.74
CA LEU A 111 -10.55 9.50 10.48
C LEU A 111 -9.91 9.03 11.78
N ASP A 112 -10.25 7.83 12.25
CA ASP A 112 -9.73 7.24 13.47
C ASP A 112 -8.30 6.73 13.23
N PRO A 113 -7.36 6.94 14.16
CA PRO A 113 -6.01 6.41 14.04
C PRO A 113 -6.02 4.87 13.99
N PRO A 114 -4.99 4.22 13.40
CA PRO A 114 -4.85 2.77 13.50
C PRO A 114 -4.68 2.35 14.97
N GLU A 115 -5.49 1.38 15.40
CA GLU A 115 -5.39 0.85 16.76
C GLU A 115 -4.37 -0.30 16.82
N VAL A 116 -3.29 -0.11 17.58
CA VAL A 116 -2.37 -1.19 17.93
C VAL A 116 -2.95 -1.96 19.12
N ARG A 117 -3.72 -3.01 18.83
CA ARG A 117 -4.34 -3.82 19.88
C ARG A 117 -3.33 -4.83 20.44
N ARG A 118 -3.12 -4.80 21.75
CA ARG A 118 -2.41 -5.87 22.48
C ARG A 118 -3.37 -7.02 22.79
N THR A 119 -3.81 -7.74 21.77
CA THR A 119 -4.59 -8.96 21.97
C THR A 119 -3.67 -10.16 22.16
N GLY A 120 -3.98 -11.03 23.12
CA GLY A 120 -3.25 -12.28 23.33
C GLY A 120 -3.38 -13.22 22.12
N PRO A 121 -2.45 -14.18 21.93
CA PRO A 121 -2.37 -15.04 20.74
C PRO A 121 -3.65 -15.86 20.45
N ALA A 122 -4.56 -16.00 21.41
CA ALA A 122 -5.83 -16.72 21.27
C ALA A 122 -7.01 -15.85 20.81
N THR A 123 -6.81 -14.55 20.52
CA THR A 123 -7.90 -13.66 20.09
C THR A 123 -7.95 -13.61 18.55
N PRO A 124 -9.05 -14.05 17.91
CA PRO A 124 -9.20 -13.89 16.46
C PRO A 124 -9.27 -12.41 16.08
N GLY A 125 -8.38 -11.97 15.20
CA GLY A 125 -8.32 -10.59 14.69
C GLY A 125 -7.52 -9.61 15.54
N GLY A 126 -7.21 -8.44 14.95
CA GLY A 126 -6.53 -7.35 15.65
C GLY A 126 -5.00 -7.49 15.80
N GLN A 127 -4.38 -8.49 15.18
CA GLN A 127 -2.92 -8.66 15.19
C GLN A 127 -2.21 -7.86 14.09
N GLY A 128 -2.94 -7.30 13.12
CA GLY A 128 -2.32 -6.72 11.92
C GLY A 128 -1.36 -5.59 12.21
N MET A 129 -1.74 -4.61 13.03
CA MET A 129 -0.83 -3.54 13.44
C MET A 129 0.32 -4.03 14.32
N ARG A 130 0.16 -5.14 15.04
CA ARG A 130 1.25 -5.75 15.80
C ARG A 130 2.27 -6.42 14.88
N LEU A 131 1.83 -7.06 13.79
CA LEU A 131 2.75 -7.58 12.78
C LEU A 131 3.53 -6.45 12.12
N VAL A 132 2.87 -5.33 11.80
CA VAL A 132 3.53 -4.12 11.30
C VAL A 132 4.58 -3.61 12.28
N GLU A 133 4.23 -3.48 13.56
CA GLU A 133 5.17 -3.05 14.62
C GLU A 133 6.40 -3.97 14.74
N LEU A 134 6.23 -5.28 14.52
CA LEU A 134 7.29 -6.27 14.72
C LEU A 134 8.21 -6.44 13.51
N LEU A 135 7.70 -6.26 12.29
CA LEU A 135 8.41 -6.60 11.06
C LEU A 135 8.86 -5.37 10.25
N ALA A 136 8.19 -4.23 10.40
CA ALA A 136 8.60 -3.02 9.70
C ALA A 136 9.85 -2.41 10.34
N THR A 137 10.73 -1.83 9.53
CA THR A 137 11.82 -0.98 10.03
C THR A 137 11.27 0.27 10.70
N SER A 138 10.24 0.86 10.10
CA SER A 138 9.46 1.93 10.69
C SER A 138 8.04 1.92 10.12
N TRP A 139 7.10 2.49 10.86
CA TRP A 139 5.73 2.66 10.40
C TRP A 139 5.11 3.89 11.06
N GLY A 140 3.99 4.34 10.53
CA GLY A 140 3.24 5.44 11.11
C GLY A 140 1.90 5.65 10.46
N HIS A 141 1.27 6.76 10.82
CA HIS A 141 0.06 7.22 10.15
C HIS A 141 -0.01 8.75 10.16
N HIS A 142 -0.75 9.30 9.21
CA HIS A 142 -1.07 10.72 9.17
C HIS A 142 -2.49 10.92 8.63
N ARG A 143 -3.10 12.07 8.94
CA ARG A 143 -4.42 12.44 8.42
C ARG A 143 -4.29 12.97 7.00
N LEU A 144 -5.22 12.59 6.13
CA LEU A 144 -5.35 13.22 4.82
C LEU A 144 -5.86 14.67 4.97
N PRO A 145 -5.47 15.57 4.05
CA PRO A 145 -5.96 16.95 4.03
C PRO A 145 -7.48 17.05 4.07
N GLN A 146 -7.98 18.14 4.66
CA GLN A 146 -9.42 18.44 4.81
C GLN A 146 -10.25 17.36 5.50
N GLY A 147 -9.63 16.48 6.30
CA GLY A 147 -10.34 15.43 7.03
C GLY A 147 -10.99 14.42 6.09
N ARG A 148 -10.33 14.10 4.98
CA ARG A 148 -10.84 13.14 3.98
C ARG A 148 -10.56 11.67 4.32
N GLY A 149 -9.81 11.42 5.38
CA GLY A 149 -9.38 10.09 5.76
C GLY A 149 -8.01 10.10 6.43
N LYS A 150 -7.32 8.98 6.34
CA LYS A 150 -5.97 8.79 6.87
C LYS A 150 -5.13 7.98 5.90
N THR A 151 -3.83 8.05 6.12
CA THR A 151 -2.84 7.17 5.52
C THR A 151 -2.10 6.45 6.63
N VAL A 152 -2.04 5.12 6.56
CA VAL A 152 -1.17 4.28 7.39
C VAL A 152 -0.07 3.75 6.49
N TRP A 153 1.17 3.75 6.96
CA TRP A 153 2.32 3.38 6.14
C TRP A 153 3.32 2.54 6.93
N PHE A 154 4.11 1.74 6.22
CA PHE A 154 5.29 1.07 6.74
C PHE A 154 6.45 1.19 5.76
N ALA A 155 7.68 1.07 6.28
CA ALA A 155 8.90 1.02 5.51
C ALA A 155 9.76 -0.17 5.94
N ILE A 156 10.47 -0.76 4.98
CA ILE A 156 11.45 -1.84 5.16
C ILE A 156 12.77 -1.38 4.57
N ALA A 157 13.86 -1.52 5.32
CA ALA A 157 15.22 -1.24 4.85
C ALA A 157 15.68 -2.25 3.80
N LEU A 158 16.42 -1.79 2.79
CA LEU A 158 16.92 -2.59 1.65
C LEU A 158 18.32 -3.18 1.87
#